data_AF-S4PDW1-F1
#
_entry.id   AF-S4PDW1-F1
#
_cell.length_a   1.000
_cell.length_b   1.000
_cell.length_c   1.000
_cell.angle_alpha   90.00
_cell.angle_beta   90.00
_cell.angle_gamma   90.00
#
_symmetry.space_group_name_H-M   'P 1'
#
loop_
_entity.id
_entity.type
_entity.pdbx_description
1 polymer ?
#
loop_
_entity_poly.entity_id
_entity_poly.type
_entity_poly.pdbx_seq_one_letter_code
_entity_poly.pdbx_strand_id
1 'polypeptide(L)'
;VRVSRDGSTARRVESFCKGVAFSARPVRVNEKVCIRFVEISNSWSGVIRFGFTTNDPTGLAHALPKYACPDLTNKPGNWAKALGERFCEKDNVLHYSVNSAGDVHFGVNGEDKGLFFSGVDTRSPLWALVDVYGNCTAVATA
;
A
#
# COMPACT_ATOMS: atom_id res chain seq x y z
N VAL A 1 4.71 -7.45 -10.35
CA VAL A 1 5.26 -7.87 -9.03
C VAL A 1 5.30 -9.39 -8.93
N ARG A 2 6.32 -10.00 -8.32
CA ARG A 2 6.28 -11.38 -7.82
C ARG A 2 5.98 -11.33 -6.32
N VAL A 3 4.97 -12.09 -5.90
CA VAL A 3 4.72 -12.34 -4.48
C VAL A 3 5.41 -13.65 -4.10
N SER A 4 6.03 -13.71 -2.91
CA SER A 4 6.63 -14.93 -2.37
C SER A 4 5.58 -16.03 -2.18
N ARG A 5 6.01 -17.30 -2.10
CA ARG A 5 5.10 -18.45 -2.01
C ARG A 5 4.21 -18.44 -0.77
N ASP A 6 4.68 -17.82 0.30
CA ASP A 6 3.96 -17.63 1.56
C ASP A 6 3.07 -16.37 1.56
N GLY A 7 3.04 -15.59 0.47
CA GLY A 7 2.21 -14.39 0.35
C GLY A 7 2.73 -13.17 1.14
N SER A 8 3.86 -13.30 1.84
CA SER A 8 4.34 -12.30 2.80
C SER A 8 5.15 -11.17 2.16
N THR A 9 5.77 -11.42 1.00
CA THR A 9 6.71 -10.50 0.37
C THR A 9 6.29 -10.20 -1.07
N ALA A 10 6.18 -8.92 -1.42
CA ALA A 10 5.93 -8.44 -2.76
C ALA A 10 7.17 -7.74 -3.32
N ARG A 11 7.75 -8.27 -4.41
CA ARG A 11 8.93 -7.71 -5.09
C ARG A 11 8.60 -7.26 -6.51
N ARG A 12 9.06 -6.09 -6.90
CA ARG A 12 9.10 -5.63 -8.30
C ARG A 12 10.28 -6.30 -9.00
N VAL A 13 10.01 -7.11 -10.02
CA VAL A 13 11.04 -7.94 -10.68
C VAL A 13 11.54 -7.32 -11.97
N GLU A 14 10.67 -6.64 -12.73
CA GLU A 14 11.05 -5.94 -13.96
C GLU A 14 10.18 -4.68 -14.15
N SER A 15 10.75 -3.67 -14.82
CA SER A 15 10.09 -2.39 -15.17
C SER A 15 9.76 -1.49 -13.96
N PHE A 16 9.05 -0.39 -14.23
CA PHE A 16 8.67 0.68 -13.30
C PHE A 16 7.17 0.67 -12.95
N CYS A 17 6.44 -0.37 -13.39
CA CYS A 17 4.98 -0.43 -13.35
C CYS A 17 4.48 -1.83 -12.95
N LYS A 18 3.18 -1.96 -12.63
CA LYS A 18 2.53 -3.20 -12.13
C LYS A 18 3.05 -3.59 -10.72
N GLY A 19 3.19 -2.56 -9.88
CA GLY A 19 3.63 -2.58 -8.48
C GLY A 19 2.52 -2.86 -7.45
N VAL A 20 1.26 -2.89 -7.90
CA VAL A 20 0.11 -2.90 -6.99
C VAL A 20 -0.07 -4.28 -6.34
N ALA A 21 -0.15 -4.28 -5.02
CA ALA A 21 -0.44 -5.42 -4.17
C ALA A 21 -1.57 -5.06 -3.20
N PHE A 22 -2.31 -6.08 -2.77
CA PHE A 22 -3.42 -5.94 -1.83
C PHE A 22 -3.27 -6.91 -0.67
N SER A 23 -3.94 -6.63 0.45
CA SER A 23 -4.08 -7.64 1.51
C SER A 23 -4.84 -8.86 1.01
N ALA A 24 -4.48 -10.05 1.49
CA ALA A 24 -5.16 -11.30 1.12
C ALA A 24 -6.59 -11.42 1.68
N ARG A 25 -6.94 -10.60 2.68
CA ARG A 25 -8.25 -10.55 3.32
C ARG A 25 -8.68 -9.10 3.59
N PRO A 26 -9.97 -8.87 3.87
CA PRO A 26 -10.41 -7.59 4.40
C PRO A 26 -9.70 -7.24 5.72
N VAL A 27 -9.41 -5.95 5.88
CA VAL A 27 -8.88 -5.32 7.10
C VAL A 27 -10.02 -4.64 7.84
N ARG A 28 -10.02 -4.75 9.18
CA ARG A 28 -11.03 -4.12 10.03
C ARG A 28 -10.69 -2.64 10.22
N VAL A 29 -11.71 -1.84 10.50
CA VAL A 29 -11.51 -0.47 11.00
C VAL A 29 -10.65 -0.52 12.27
N ASN A 30 -9.68 0.39 12.37
CA ASN A 30 -8.64 0.47 13.39
C ASN A 30 -7.62 -0.69 13.39
N GLU A 31 -7.71 -1.65 12.47
CA GLU A 31 -6.68 -2.68 12.30
C GLU A 31 -5.42 -2.05 11.71
N LYS A 32 -4.27 -2.23 12.39
CA LYS A 32 -2.98 -1.76 11.90
C LYS A 32 -2.44 -2.72 10.85
N VAL A 33 -2.17 -2.19 9.67
CA VAL A 33 -1.47 -2.87 8.59
C VAL A 33 0.00 -2.47 8.67
N CYS A 34 0.89 -3.44 8.78
CA CYS A 34 2.33 -3.24 8.94
C CYS A 34 3.10 -3.78 7.75
N ILE A 35 3.99 -2.97 7.20
CA ILE A 35 4.75 -3.27 6.00
C ILE A 35 6.20 -2.83 6.20
N ARG A 36 7.14 -3.76 6.02
CA ARG A 36 8.58 -3.49 6.02
C ARG A 36 9.08 -3.22 4.61
N PHE A 37 9.92 -2.21 4.45
CA PHE A 37 10.65 -1.97 3.21
C PHE A 37 11.90 -2.84 3.15
N VAL A 38 11.86 -3.87 2.31
CA VAL A 38 12.92 -4.90 2.25
C VAL A 38 14.06 -4.46 1.34
N GLU A 39 13.73 -3.83 0.21
CA GLU A 39 14.71 -3.38 -0.78
C GLU A 39 14.40 -1.98 -1.28
N ILE A 40 15.39 -1.10 -1.20
CA ILE A 40 15.39 0.24 -1.76
C ILE A 40 16.47 0.34 -2.84
N SER A 41 16.17 0.99 -3.95
CA SER A 41 17.05 1.22 -5.08
C SER A 41 17.18 2.72 -5.36
N ASN A 42 18.41 3.20 -5.45
CA ASN A 42 18.72 4.60 -5.79
C ASN A 42 18.66 4.86 -7.31
N SER A 43 18.38 3.83 -8.11
CA SER A 43 18.28 3.95 -9.57
C SER A 43 16.90 4.38 -10.05
N TRP A 44 15.94 4.54 -9.12
CA TRP A 44 14.56 4.90 -9.41
C TRP A 44 14.15 6.13 -8.60
N SER A 45 13.43 7.05 -9.24
CA SER A 45 12.80 8.19 -8.57
C SER A 45 11.34 7.89 -8.25
N GLY A 46 10.85 8.47 -7.15
CA GLY A 46 9.50 8.27 -6.66
C GLY A 46 9.42 7.35 -5.44
N VAL A 47 8.22 7.24 -4.90
CA VAL A 47 7.95 6.71 -3.56
C VAL A 47 6.79 5.73 -3.59
N ILE A 48 6.75 4.87 -2.58
CA ILE A 48 5.63 3.96 -2.38
C ILE A 48 4.32 4.73 -2.16
N ARG A 49 3.21 4.17 -2.64
CA ARG A 49 1.85 4.67 -2.34
C ARG A 49 1.09 3.61 -1.57
N PHE A 50 0.28 4.03 -0.61
CA PHE A 50 -0.52 3.12 0.19
C PHE A 50 -1.88 3.72 0.55
N GLY A 51 -2.80 2.83 0.91
CA GLY A 51 -4.14 3.19 1.37
C GLY A 51 -5.07 1.98 1.37
N PHE A 52 -6.31 2.17 0.95
CA PHE A 52 -7.36 1.15 1.02
C PHE A 52 -8.19 1.08 -0.26
N THR A 53 -8.86 -0.05 -0.45
CA THR A 53 -9.87 -0.24 -1.49
C THR A 53 -11.07 -1.01 -0.96
N THR A 54 -12.26 -0.74 -1.47
CA THR A 54 -13.45 -1.58 -1.26
C THR A 54 -13.62 -2.64 -2.35
N ASN A 55 -12.74 -2.65 -3.35
CA ASN A 55 -12.81 -3.61 -4.45
C ASN A 55 -12.10 -4.91 -4.05
N ASP A 56 -12.81 -6.03 -4.11
CA ASP A 56 -12.26 -7.34 -3.75
C ASP A 56 -11.10 -7.73 -4.71
N PRO A 57 -9.87 -7.93 -4.19
CA PRO A 57 -8.71 -8.31 -4.99
C PRO A 57 -8.85 -9.65 -5.70
N THR A 58 -9.70 -10.56 -5.21
CA THR A 58 -9.92 -11.88 -5.85
C THR A 58 -10.51 -11.75 -7.25
N GLY A 59 -11.37 -10.74 -7.47
CA GLY A 59 -11.92 -10.41 -8.78
C GLY A 59 -10.96 -9.64 -9.69
N LEU A 60 -9.86 -9.11 -9.15
CA LEU A 60 -8.89 -8.28 -9.87
C LEU A 60 -7.68 -9.06 -10.41
N ALA A 61 -7.53 -10.34 -10.06
CA ALA A 61 -6.38 -11.18 -10.40
C ALA A 61 -6.06 -11.24 -11.91
N HIS A 62 -7.05 -11.05 -12.78
CA HIS A 62 -6.89 -11.07 -14.24
C HIS A 62 -6.82 -9.68 -14.90
N ALA A 63 -7.01 -8.59 -14.14
CA ALA A 63 -7.15 -7.22 -14.69
C ALA A 63 -6.47 -6.13 -13.83
N LEU A 64 -5.33 -6.44 -13.19
CA LEU A 64 -4.61 -5.45 -12.41
C LEU A 64 -4.09 -4.30 -13.29
N PRO A 65 -4.44 -3.03 -12.97
CA PRO A 65 -3.98 -1.88 -13.74
C PRO A 65 -2.47 -1.67 -13.59
N LYS A 66 -1.91 -0.91 -14.54
CA LYS A 66 -0.46 -0.69 -14.65
C LYS A 66 0.10 0.19 -13.52
N TYR A 67 -0.71 1.07 -12.93
CA TYR A 67 -0.34 1.97 -11.83
C TYR A 67 -1.48 2.09 -10.78
N ALA A 68 -1.18 2.42 -9.52
CA ALA A 68 -2.24 2.74 -8.54
C ALA A 68 -2.74 4.20 -8.65
N CYS A 69 -1.87 5.11 -9.08
CA CYS A 69 -2.21 6.52 -9.26
C CYS A 69 -1.75 6.97 -10.66
N PRO A 70 -2.63 7.54 -11.49
CA PRO A 70 -4.03 7.90 -11.22
C PRO A 70 -5.04 6.75 -11.44
N ASP A 71 -4.62 5.63 -12.04
CA ASP A 71 -5.56 4.65 -12.63
C ASP A 71 -6.49 3.94 -11.62
N LEU A 72 -6.01 3.63 -10.39
CA LEU A 72 -6.87 3.08 -9.34
C LEU A 72 -7.59 4.19 -8.58
N THR A 73 -6.89 5.25 -8.19
CA THR A 73 -7.50 6.35 -7.40
C THR A 73 -8.59 7.13 -8.13
N ASN A 74 -8.62 7.11 -9.47
CA ASN A 74 -9.71 7.69 -10.26
C ASN A 74 -10.95 6.79 -10.33
N LYS A 75 -10.85 5.53 -9.90
CA LYS A 75 -11.99 4.61 -9.84
C LYS A 75 -12.62 4.66 -8.45
N PRO A 76 -13.97 4.72 -8.36
CA PRO A 76 -14.66 4.66 -7.09
C PRO A 76 -14.20 3.50 -6.21
N GLY A 77 -14.13 3.74 -4.90
CA GLY A 77 -13.75 2.72 -3.92
C GLY A 77 -12.25 2.47 -3.81
N ASN A 78 -11.38 3.39 -4.26
CA ASN A 78 -9.93 3.28 -4.10
C ASN A 78 -9.35 4.58 -3.57
N TRP A 79 -8.54 4.48 -2.52
CA TRP A 79 -7.87 5.62 -1.90
C TRP A 79 -6.41 5.27 -1.65
N ALA A 80 -5.50 6.05 -2.21
CA ALA A 80 -4.06 5.86 -1.99
C ALA A 80 -3.34 7.20 -2.12
N LYS A 81 -2.28 7.37 -1.33
CA LYS A 81 -1.43 8.58 -1.36
C LYS A 81 0.04 8.20 -1.24
N ALA A 82 0.90 9.04 -1.81
CA ALA A 82 2.35 8.85 -1.81
C ALA A 82 2.93 9.09 -0.41
N LEU A 83 3.76 8.16 0.06
CA LEU A 83 4.56 8.33 1.27
C LEU A 83 5.65 9.38 1.04
N GLY A 84 5.96 10.21 2.04
CA GLY A 84 7.09 11.14 1.93
C GLY A 84 8.41 10.39 1.71
N GLU A 85 9.24 10.87 0.77
CA GLU A 85 10.50 10.22 0.38
C GLU A 85 11.44 9.94 1.56
N ARG A 86 11.48 10.86 2.53
CA ARG A 86 12.24 10.75 3.79
C ARG A 86 11.93 9.51 4.63
N PHE A 87 10.82 8.81 4.37
CA PHE A 87 10.44 7.61 5.11
C PHE A 87 10.74 6.32 4.34
N CYS A 88 11.08 6.42 3.06
CA CYS A 88 11.35 5.27 2.17
C CYS A 88 12.80 4.77 2.33
N GLU A 89 13.14 4.34 3.54
CA GLU A 89 14.46 3.76 3.84
C GLU A 89 14.36 2.26 4.06
N LYS A 90 15.45 1.54 3.79
CA LYS A 90 15.50 0.10 3.98
C LYS A 90 15.27 -0.23 5.47
N ASP A 91 14.53 -1.31 5.71
CA ASP A 91 14.18 -1.84 7.03
C ASP A 91 13.19 -1.00 7.84
N ASN A 92 12.80 0.19 7.36
CA ASN A 92 11.69 0.93 7.94
C ASN A 92 10.40 0.11 7.86
N VAL A 93 9.62 0.16 8.94
CA VAL A 93 8.31 -0.45 9.05
C VAL A 93 7.25 0.65 9.03
N LEU A 94 6.51 0.74 7.93
CA LEU A 94 5.32 1.56 7.81
C LEU A 94 4.17 0.83 8.51
N HIS A 95 3.46 1.53 9.40
CA HIS A 95 2.17 1.07 9.91
C HIS A 95 1.08 2.08 9.58
N TYR A 96 -0.10 1.61 9.21
CA TYR A 96 -1.24 2.49 8.92
C TYR A 96 -2.57 1.79 9.23
N SER A 97 -3.59 2.59 9.53
CA SER A 97 -4.94 2.12 9.79
C SER A 97 -5.95 3.20 9.40
N VAL A 98 -7.20 2.79 9.20
CA VAL A 98 -8.33 3.71 8.98
C VAL A 98 -9.24 3.68 10.20
N ASN A 99 -9.64 4.84 10.70
CA ASN A 99 -10.59 4.95 11.80
C ASN A 99 -12.05 4.92 11.30
N SER A 100 -13.02 4.93 12.22
CA SER A 100 -14.45 4.89 11.86
C SER A 100 -14.95 6.14 11.12
N ALA A 101 -14.25 7.27 11.24
CA ALA A 101 -14.54 8.50 10.50
C ALA A 101 -14.02 8.48 9.05
N GLY A 102 -13.29 7.43 8.65
CA GLY A 102 -12.67 7.34 7.32
C GLY A 102 -11.34 8.08 7.23
N ASP A 103 -10.73 8.41 8.37
CA ASP A 103 -9.40 9.01 8.44
C ASP A 103 -8.34 7.94 8.49
N VAL A 104 -7.40 8.02 7.55
CA VAL A 104 -6.22 7.16 7.50
C VAL A 104 -5.11 7.81 8.30
N HIS A 105 -4.61 7.10 9.30
CA HIS A 105 -3.45 7.49 10.09
C HIS A 105 -2.27 6.57 9.74
N PHE A 106 -1.07 7.11 9.84
CA PHE A 106 0.15 6.33 9.60
C PHE A 106 1.24 6.66 10.60
N GLY A 107 2.22 5.76 10.66
CA GLY A 107 3.45 5.95 11.39
C GLY A 107 4.57 5.09 10.81
N VAL A 108 5.78 5.30 11.31
CA VAL A 108 6.99 4.61 10.85
C VAL A 108 7.80 4.19 12.06
N ASN A 109 8.27 2.94 12.07
CA ASN A 109 9.10 2.37 13.14
C ASN A 109 8.46 2.50 14.53
N GLY A 110 7.13 2.32 14.60
CA GLY A 110 6.36 2.42 15.84
C GLY A 110 6.03 3.86 16.26
N GLU A 111 6.54 4.87 15.57
CA GLU A 111 6.23 6.29 15.83
C GLU A 111 5.04 6.75 14.98
N ASP A 112 3.95 7.16 15.62
CA ASP A 112 2.77 7.69 14.94
C ASP A 112 3.06 9.08 14.35
N LYS A 113 2.77 9.27 13.06
CA LYS A 113 2.93 10.54 12.34
C LYS A 113 1.62 11.31 12.18
N GLY A 114 0.49 10.68 12.49
CA GLY A 114 -0.83 11.31 12.52
C GLY A 114 -1.63 11.10 11.24
N LEU A 115 -2.55 12.04 10.98
CA LEU A 115 -3.48 12.00 9.85
C LEU A 115 -2.73 12.06 8.51
N PHE A 116 -3.02 11.11 7.63
CA PHE A 116 -2.42 11.03 6.29
C PHE A 116 -3.35 11.57 5.20
N PHE A 117 -4.59 11.08 5.18
CA PHE A 117 -5.70 11.57 4.36
C PHE A 117 -7.03 11.07 4.93
N SER A 118 -8.13 11.68 4.49
CA SER A 118 -9.50 11.37 4.92
C SER A 118 -10.38 10.98 3.73
N GLY A 119 -11.60 10.51 4.02
CA GLY A 119 -12.63 10.24 3.02
C GLY A 119 -12.71 8.80 2.54
N VAL A 120 -12.12 7.86 3.28
CA VAL A 120 -12.29 6.41 3.04
C VAL A 120 -13.69 5.99 3.49
N ASP A 121 -14.43 5.28 2.64
CA ASP A 121 -15.73 4.71 3.00
C ASP A 121 -15.55 3.43 3.82
N THR A 122 -15.94 3.47 5.09
CA THR A 122 -15.78 2.36 6.05
C THR A 122 -17.03 1.48 6.17
N ARG A 123 -18.06 1.71 5.37
CA ARG A 123 -19.32 0.94 5.40
C ARG A 123 -19.24 -0.40 4.68
N SER A 124 -18.24 -0.55 3.81
CA SER A 124 -17.97 -1.79 3.06
C SER A 124 -16.68 -2.45 3.55
N PRO A 125 -16.47 -3.75 3.29
CA PRO A 125 -15.18 -4.38 3.54
C PRO A 125 -14.06 -3.62 2.84
N LEU A 126 -12.94 -3.44 3.55
CA LEU A 126 -11.76 -2.74 3.04
C LEU A 126 -10.62 -3.72 2.89
N TRP A 127 -9.80 -3.55 1.87
CA TRP A 127 -8.52 -4.23 1.69
C TRP A 127 -7.41 -3.20 1.72
N ALA A 128 -6.28 -3.56 2.31
CA ALA A 128 -5.07 -2.75 2.22
C ALA A 128 -4.58 -2.73 0.77
N LEU A 129 -4.14 -1.57 0.30
CA LEU A 129 -3.64 -1.32 -1.04
C LEU A 129 -2.25 -0.72 -0.93
N VAL A 130 -1.30 -1.28 -1.68
CA VAL A 130 0.08 -0.82 -1.72
C VAL A 130 0.56 -0.83 -3.17
N ASP A 131 1.20 0.24 -3.62
CA ASP A 131 1.86 0.31 -4.92
C ASP A 131 3.37 0.39 -4.72
N VAL A 132 4.06 -0.74 -4.98
CA VAL A 132 5.53 -0.87 -4.91
C VAL A 132 6.16 -0.14 -6.10
N TYR A 133 6.19 1.19 -5.98
CA TYR A 133 6.65 2.14 -6.99
C TYR A 133 7.91 2.87 -6.55
N GLY A 134 8.69 3.34 -7.53
CA GLY A 134 9.85 4.20 -7.30
C GLY A 134 11.02 3.48 -6.66
N ASN A 135 11.64 4.13 -5.67
CA ASN A 135 12.83 3.65 -4.97
C ASN A 135 12.60 2.32 -4.23
N CYS A 136 11.41 2.09 -3.67
CA CYS A 136 11.07 0.83 -3.03
C CYS A 136 10.81 -0.25 -4.09
N THR A 137 11.58 -1.33 -4.01
CA THR A 137 11.54 -2.45 -4.97
C THR A 137 11.01 -3.74 -4.35
N ALA A 138 11.03 -3.87 -3.02
CA ALA A 138 10.39 -4.98 -2.32
C ALA A 138 9.85 -4.55 -0.96
N VAL A 139 8.67 -5.09 -0.63
CA VAL A 139 8.01 -4.93 0.67
C VAL A 139 7.60 -6.27 1.24
N ALA A 140 7.53 -6.38 2.57
CA ALA A 140 7.02 -7.56 3.24
C ALA A 140 6.06 -7.19 4.37
N THR A 141 5.11 -8.07 4.67
CA THR A 141 4.28 -7.97 5.88
C THR A 141 5.19 -8.08 7.11
N ALA A 142 5.06 -7.12 8.04
CA ALA A 142 5.92 -6.99 9.22
C ALA A 142 5.25 -7.50 10.50
#